data_AF-A0A2E0Z895-F1
#
_entry.id   AF-A0A2E0Z895-F1
#
_cell.length_a   1.000
_cell.length_b   1.000
_cell.length_c   1.000
_cell.angle_alpha   90.00
_cell.angle_beta   90.00
_cell.angle_gamma   90.00
#
_symmetry.space_group_name_H-M   'P 1'
#
loop_
_entity.id
_entity.type
_entity.pdbx_description
1 polymer ?
#
loop_
_entity_poly.entity_id
_entity_poly.type
_entity_poly.pdbx_seq_one_letter_code
_entity_poly.pdbx_strand_id
1 'polypeptide(L)'
;MNFFTYTDLAGKRRLRSYVVIALVALGLLLMLGGGMAIWRAHEFRTADIPRTPHLEAIQEESTEVPPVPTETPAPCASNPAEWSLLDIPLSENYKRLSPACAYAGLERTVAWVLAIHQGYSRAEATEALGFDAIPMETEIGSVQILTDRDGPLPIDLLTVPALPDLQQWSIDRNRKPATSLVLRGCFRTETVAGNERDDWGNGFDLICVVSQDTETAYGIMQLGAKTFTGGDGSLSASRTFLLFGYRAGEWFWLGWRADGGRMSYEEAGLDVGLAASDREMMSSLMSLPVWNATWLEAVYGLDIQPLPEGWQAATDTAARDAILDAINGVQE
;
A
#
# COMPACT_ATOMS: atom_id res chain seq x y z
N MET A 1 -21.09 -14.03 12.89
CA MET A 1 -20.19 -14.61 11.86
C MET A 1 -20.93 -14.67 10.53
N ASN A 2 -20.67 -13.73 9.62
CA ASN A 2 -21.34 -13.71 8.31
C ASN A 2 -20.49 -14.48 7.29
N PHE A 3 -20.79 -15.77 7.11
CA PHE A 3 -20.03 -16.66 6.22
C PHE A 3 -20.00 -16.16 4.77
N PHE A 4 -21.03 -15.48 4.27
CA PHE A 4 -21.21 -15.25 2.84
C PHE A 4 -20.66 -13.93 2.28
N THR A 5 -20.23 -12.99 3.13
CA THR A 5 -19.84 -11.63 2.69
C THR A 5 -18.55 -11.15 3.36
N TYR A 6 -17.89 -10.18 2.73
CA TYR A 6 -16.83 -9.35 3.30
C TYR A 6 -17.07 -7.89 2.87
N THR A 7 -16.45 -6.92 3.54
CA THR A 7 -16.59 -5.50 3.18
C THR A 7 -15.34 -5.04 2.44
N ASP A 8 -15.49 -4.43 1.27
CA ASP A 8 -14.36 -3.88 0.50
C ASP A 8 -13.93 -2.49 1.01
N LEU A 9 -12.89 -1.90 0.40
CA LEU A 9 -12.38 -0.58 0.76
C LEU A 9 -13.42 0.53 0.62
N ALA A 10 -14.36 0.37 -0.32
CA ALA A 10 -15.48 1.28 -0.55
C ALA A 10 -16.68 1.03 0.38
N GLY A 11 -16.46 0.31 1.50
CA GLY A 11 -17.47 -0.04 2.50
C GLY A 11 -18.60 -0.93 2.00
N LYS A 12 -18.50 -1.46 0.78
CA LYS A 12 -19.54 -2.29 0.19
C LYS A 12 -19.38 -3.73 0.64
N ARG A 13 -20.46 -4.30 1.16
CA ARG A 13 -20.54 -5.75 1.37
C ARG A 13 -20.47 -6.47 0.02
N ARG A 14 -19.34 -7.10 -0.23
CA ARG A 14 -19.08 -8.01 -1.35
C ARG A 14 -19.40 -9.43 -0.93
N LEU A 15 -19.92 -10.21 -1.87
CA LEU A 15 -20.08 -11.65 -1.72
C LEU A 15 -18.70 -12.32 -1.84
N ARG A 16 -18.41 -13.31 -0.99
CA ARG A 16 -17.16 -14.07 -1.12
C ARG A 16 -17.12 -14.82 -2.46
N SER A 17 -15.93 -14.99 -3.03
CA SER A 17 -15.75 -15.51 -4.39
C SER A 17 -16.46 -16.85 -4.64
N TYR A 18 -16.51 -17.75 -3.66
CA TYR A 18 -17.25 -19.02 -3.81
C TYR A 18 -18.78 -18.84 -3.93
N VAL A 19 -19.35 -17.78 -3.33
CA VAL A 19 -20.78 -17.44 -3.46
C VAL A 19 -21.06 -16.83 -4.83
N VAL A 20 -20.14 -15.99 -5.32
CA VAL A 20 -20.19 -15.46 -6.69
C VAL A 20 -20.09 -16.60 -7.70
N ILE A 21 -19.16 -17.55 -7.52
CA ILE A 21 -19.01 -18.74 -8.38
C ILE A 21 -20.29 -19.60 -8.37
N ALA A 22 -20.92 -19.80 -7.21
CA ALA A 22 -22.18 -20.54 -7.11
C ALA A 22 -23.33 -19.83 -7.87
N LEU A 23 -23.42 -18.50 -7.77
CA LEU A 23 -24.41 -17.70 -8.50
C LEU A 23 -24.12 -17.67 -10.00
N VAL A 24 -22.86 -17.61 -10.41
CA VAL A 24 -22.44 -17.66 -11.82
C VAL A 24 -22.70 -19.04 -12.41
N ALA A 25 -22.45 -20.12 -11.67
CA ALA A 25 -22.79 -21.48 -12.10
C ALA A 25 -24.31 -21.67 -12.29
N LEU A 26 -25.12 -21.12 -11.36
CA LEU A 26 -26.57 -21.10 -11.48
C LEU A 26 -27.04 -20.25 -12.68
N GLY A 27 -26.40 -19.09 -12.89
CA GLY A 27 -26.66 -18.21 -14.03
C GLY A 27 -26.29 -18.85 -15.37
N LEU A 28 -25.16 -19.57 -15.44
CA LEU A 28 -24.74 -20.33 -16.62
C LEU A 28 -25.73 -21.46 -16.95
N LEU A 29 -26.25 -22.16 -15.94
CA LEU A 29 -27.30 -23.16 -16.12
C LEU A 29 -28.60 -22.54 -16.69
N LEU A 30 -28.99 -21.35 -16.21
CA LEU A 30 -30.15 -20.63 -16.73
C LEU A 30 -29.91 -20.04 -18.13
N MET A 31 -28.68 -19.59 -18.42
CA MET A 31 -28.25 -19.10 -19.74
C MET A 31 -28.19 -20.21 -20.79
N LEU A 32 -27.78 -21.43 -20.41
CA LEU A 32 -27.82 -22.59 -21.32
C LEU A 32 -29.26 -23.01 -21.67
N GLY A 33 -30.21 -22.82 -20.74
CA GLY A 33 -31.64 -23.03 -20.99
C GLY A 33 -32.32 -21.90 -21.80
N GLY A 34 -31.95 -20.63 -21.56
CA GLY A 34 -32.52 -19.46 -22.24
C GLY A 34 -31.85 -19.07 -23.56
N GLY A 35 -30.57 -19.39 -23.73
CA GLY A 35 -29.76 -19.02 -24.90
C GLY A 35 -30.20 -19.70 -26.21
N MET A 36 -30.78 -20.90 -26.13
CA MET A 36 -31.36 -21.57 -27.31
C MET A 36 -32.60 -20.85 -27.88
N ALA A 37 -33.32 -20.05 -27.07
CA ALA A 37 -34.50 -19.32 -27.54
C ALA A 37 -34.16 -17.96 -28.18
N ILE A 38 -33.07 -17.32 -27.73
CA ILE A 38 -32.67 -15.96 -28.18
C ILE A 38 -31.76 -16.01 -29.41
N TRP A 39 -30.94 -17.07 -29.57
CA TRP A 39 -30.06 -17.22 -30.73
C TRP A 39 -30.82 -17.31 -32.06
N ARG A 40 -32.03 -17.87 -32.07
CA ARG A 40 -32.91 -17.90 -33.26
C ARG A 40 -33.45 -16.53 -33.70
N ALA A 41 -33.42 -15.52 -32.85
CA ALA A 41 -34.01 -14.20 -33.13
C ALA A 41 -33.00 -13.16 -33.62
N HIS A 42 -31.69 -13.44 -33.53
CA HIS A 42 -30.64 -12.42 -33.74
C HIS A 42 -29.84 -12.59 -35.05
N GLU A 43 -30.24 -13.52 -35.94
CA GLU A 43 -29.53 -13.81 -37.20
C GLU A 43 -29.82 -12.81 -38.35
N PHE A 44 -30.55 -11.73 -38.08
CA PHE A 44 -30.78 -10.64 -39.05
C PHE A 44 -30.51 -9.27 -38.45
N ARG A 45 -29.25 -8.81 -38.52
CA ARG A 45 -28.86 -7.39 -38.68
C ARG A 45 -27.34 -7.24 -38.77
N THR A 46 -26.84 -7.33 -40.00
CA THR A 46 -25.52 -6.85 -40.41
C THR A 46 -25.48 -5.32 -40.45
N ALA A 47 -24.33 -4.71 -40.16
CA ALA A 47 -23.48 -4.05 -41.17
C ALA A 47 -22.47 -3.07 -40.55
N ASP A 48 -21.21 -3.24 -40.96
CA ASP A 48 -20.03 -2.39 -40.73
C ASP A 48 -20.10 -1.01 -41.39
N ILE A 49 -19.44 0.01 -40.82
CA ILE A 49 -18.90 1.22 -41.49
C ILE A 49 -17.61 1.72 -40.75
N PRO A 50 -16.59 2.29 -41.44
CA PRO A 50 -15.16 2.18 -41.09
C PRO A 50 -14.51 3.39 -40.37
N ARG A 51 -13.27 3.18 -39.89
CA ARG A 51 -12.29 4.17 -39.34
C ARG A 51 -11.79 5.11 -40.44
N THR A 52 -11.47 6.39 -40.19
CA THR A 52 -10.22 7.03 -39.67
C THR A 52 -10.43 8.58 -39.75
N PRO A 53 -9.60 9.53 -39.20
CA PRO A 53 -8.13 9.52 -39.10
C PRO A 53 -7.51 10.07 -37.79
N HIS A 54 -6.18 9.92 -37.73
CA HIS A 54 -5.21 10.45 -36.78
C HIS A 54 -5.20 11.99 -36.70
N LEU A 55 -4.99 12.54 -35.50
CA LEU A 55 -4.54 13.91 -35.27
C LEU A 55 -3.05 13.92 -34.90
N GLU A 56 -2.29 14.79 -35.56
CA GLU A 56 -0.87 15.06 -35.35
C GLU A 56 -0.63 15.89 -34.07
N ALA A 57 0.52 15.66 -33.45
CA ALA A 57 1.00 16.33 -32.25
C ALA A 57 1.50 17.77 -32.55
N ILE A 58 1.16 18.71 -31.67
CA ILE A 58 1.65 20.09 -31.69
C ILE A 58 2.99 20.12 -30.92
N GLN A 59 4.05 20.64 -31.56
CA GLN A 59 5.33 20.93 -30.91
C GLN A 59 5.20 22.20 -30.05
N GLU A 60 5.48 22.08 -28.74
CA GLU A 60 5.69 23.24 -27.86
C GLU A 60 7.16 23.69 -27.93
N GLU A 61 7.36 24.96 -28.29
CA GLU A 61 8.65 25.63 -28.41
C GLU A 61 9.08 26.14 -27.02
N SER A 62 10.12 25.53 -26.45
CA SER A 62 10.69 25.88 -25.15
C SER A 62 11.36 27.26 -25.21
N THR A 63 10.83 28.23 -24.46
CA THR A 63 11.49 29.52 -24.23
C THR A 63 12.21 29.48 -22.89
N GLU A 64 13.54 29.56 -22.94
CA GLU A 64 14.44 29.57 -21.78
C GLU A 64 14.28 30.88 -20.98
N VAL A 65 13.79 30.79 -19.75
CA VAL A 65 13.68 31.91 -18.80
C VAL A 65 14.96 31.95 -17.94
N PRO A 66 15.57 33.13 -17.69
CA PRO A 66 16.79 33.25 -16.89
C PRO A 66 16.60 32.77 -15.44
N PRO A 67 17.65 32.26 -14.78
CA PRO A 67 17.55 31.71 -13.43
C PRO A 67 17.23 32.81 -12.41
N VAL A 68 16.04 32.72 -11.81
CA VAL A 68 15.69 33.41 -10.57
C VAL A 68 16.55 32.83 -9.44
N PRO A 69 17.19 33.65 -8.58
CA PRO A 69 17.96 33.15 -7.45
C PRO A 69 17.09 32.26 -6.57
N THR A 70 17.54 31.01 -6.38
CA THR A 70 16.91 30.02 -5.52
C THR A 70 17.01 30.50 -4.07
N GLU A 71 15.95 31.12 -3.56
CA GLU A 71 15.78 31.22 -2.11
C GLU A 71 15.78 29.81 -1.54
N THR A 72 16.61 29.59 -0.52
CA THR A 72 16.59 28.35 0.26
C THR A 72 15.16 28.16 0.76
N PRO A 73 14.46 27.07 0.39
CA PRO A 73 13.10 26.85 0.84
C PRO A 73 13.05 26.91 2.36
N ALA A 74 12.15 27.73 2.90
CA ALA A 74 11.91 27.75 4.33
C ALA A 74 11.62 26.31 4.80
N PRO A 75 12.21 25.86 5.93
CA PRO A 75 11.93 24.53 6.46
C PRO A 75 10.42 24.42 6.70
N CYS A 76 9.84 23.31 6.25
CA CYS A 76 8.40 23.19 6.30
C CYS A 76 7.93 23.06 7.74
N ALA A 77 6.84 23.77 8.04
CA ALA A 77 6.29 23.81 9.37
C ALA A 77 6.04 22.38 9.86
N SER A 78 6.55 22.03 11.03
CA SER A 78 6.23 20.76 11.71
C SER A 78 4.84 20.79 12.35
N ASN A 79 4.11 21.90 12.24
CA ASN A 79 2.77 22.03 12.78
C ASN A 79 1.74 21.54 11.74
N PRO A 80 1.02 20.45 11.99
CA PRO A 80 0.06 19.90 11.02
C PRO A 80 -1.16 20.80 10.82
N ALA A 81 -1.42 21.75 11.73
CA ALA A 81 -2.46 22.77 11.55
C ALA A 81 -2.16 23.76 10.41
N GLU A 82 -0.88 23.89 10.02
CA GLU A 82 -0.43 24.77 8.93
C GLU A 82 -0.47 24.06 7.57
N TRP A 83 -0.73 22.74 7.56
CA TRP A 83 -0.86 21.97 6.34
C TRP A 83 -2.30 21.94 5.85
N SER A 84 -2.44 22.12 4.54
CA SER A 84 -3.72 22.03 3.84
C SER A 84 -3.95 20.62 3.32
N LEU A 85 -5.19 20.14 3.43
CA LEU A 85 -5.66 18.91 2.79
C LEU A 85 -6.46 19.29 1.54
N LEU A 86 -5.92 18.97 0.37
CA LEU A 86 -6.50 19.28 -0.94
C LEU A 86 -7.25 18.08 -1.50
N ASP A 87 -8.40 18.33 -2.11
CA ASP A 87 -9.19 17.27 -2.74
C ASP A 87 -8.43 16.55 -3.87
N ILE A 88 -8.66 15.25 -3.98
CA ILE A 88 -8.22 14.43 -5.10
C ILE A 88 -9.45 13.82 -5.80
N PRO A 89 -9.45 13.68 -7.14
CA PRO A 89 -10.61 13.23 -7.90
C PRO A 89 -11.00 11.76 -7.65
N LEU A 90 -10.14 10.99 -6.98
CA LEU A 90 -10.30 9.54 -6.79
C LEU A 90 -10.84 9.15 -5.40
N SER A 91 -11.02 10.10 -4.47
CA SER A 91 -11.49 9.81 -3.12
C SER A 91 -12.36 10.93 -2.57
N GLU A 92 -13.41 10.55 -1.82
CA GLU A 92 -14.27 11.49 -1.11
C GLU A 92 -13.60 11.94 0.20
N ASN A 93 -12.87 11.04 0.85
CA ASN A 93 -12.26 11.26 2.16
C ASN A 93 -10.76 11.55 2.13
N TYR A 94 -9.99 10.84 1.30
CA TYR A 94 -8.54 11.04 1.22
C TYR A 94 -8.21 12.31 0.47
N LYS A 95 -7.22 13.02 0.99
CA LYS A 95 -6.76 14.31 0.46
C LYS A 95 -5.25 14.28 0.27
N ARG A 96 -4.75 15.21 -0.53
CA ARG A 96 -3.31 15.46 -0.69
C ARG A 96 -2.87 16.55 0.28
N LEU A 97 -1.86 16.29 1.09
CA LEU A 97 -1.20 17.30 1.92
C LEU A 97 -0.46 18.33 1.06
N SER A 98 -0.51 19.59 1.50
CA SER A 98 0.22 20.72 0.95
C SER A 98 0.74 21.59 2.10
N PRO A 99 1.99 22.09 2.04
CA PRO A 99 2.96 21.94 0.94
C PRO A 99 3.58 20.53 0.84
N ALA A 100 4.16 20.18 -0.32
CA ALA A 100 4.70 18.84 -0.59
C ALA A 100 5.77 18.37 0.41
N CYS A 101 6.55 19.30 0.96
CA CYS A 101 7.54 19.01 2.00
C CYS A 101 6.94 18.52 3.33
N ALA A 102 5.62 18.63 3.55
CA ALA A 102 4.95 18.00 4.70
C ALA A 102 5.10 16.46 4.68
N TYR A 103 5.36 15.88 3.50
CA TYR A 103 5.62 14.46 3.34
C TYR A 103 7.03 14.02 3.69
N ALA A 104 8.00 14.93 3.89
CA ALA A 104 9.41 14.53 4.07
C ALA A 104 9.61 13.52 5.22
N GLY A 105 8.93 13.74 6.35
CA GLY A 105 8.95 12.79 7.46
C GLY A 105 8.24 11.47 7.14
N LEU A 106 7.12 11.52 6.40
CA LEU A 106 6.39 10.33 5.96
C LEU A 106 7.25 9.49 5.01
N GLU A 107 7.90 10.12 4.04
CA GLU A 107 8.78 9.46 3.08
C GLU A 107 9.91 8.73 3.80
N ARG A 108 10.48 9.33 4.85
CA ARG A 108 11.50 8.68 5.67
C ARG A 108 10.96 7.44 6.40
N THR A 109 9.74 7.50 6.94
CA THR A 109 9.11 6.33 7.60
C THR A 109 8.70 5.27 6.56
N VAL A 110 8.32 5.65 5.34
CA VAL A 110 8.11 4.72 4.22
C VAL A 110 9.42 4.05 3.81
N ALA A 111 10.51 4.81 3.72
CA ALA A 111 11.85 4.28 3.45
C ALA A 111 12.24 3.22 4.49
N TRP A 112 11.90 3.46 5.76
CA TRP A 112 12.14 2.49 6.84
C TRP A 112 11.38 1.18 6.62
N VAL A 113 10.08 1.23 6.28
CA VAL A 113 9.29 0.02 5.95
C VAL A 113 9.89 -0.70 4.73
N LEU A 114 10.26 0.06 3.70
CA LEU A 114 10.82 -0.50 2.47
C LEU A 114 12.20 -1.14 2.67
N ALA A 115 13.06 -0.55 3.51
CA ALA A 115 14.35 -1.11 3.89
C ALA A 115 14.20 -2.46 4.60
N ILE A 116 13.18 -2.61 5.47
CA ILE A 116 12.87 -3.89 6.11
C ILE A 116 12.52 -4.96 5.08
N HIS A 117 11.84 -4.61 3.98
CA HIS A 117 11.55 -5.55 2.88
C HIS A 117 12.78 -5.89 2.03
N GLN A 118 13.89 -5.19 2.24
CA GLN A 118 15.15 -5.32 1.50
C GLN A 118 16.29 -5.89 2.38
N GLY A 119 15.96 -6.50 3.52
CA GLY A 119 16.89 -7.26 4.34
C GLY A 119 17.52 -6.49 5.49
N TYR A 120 17.24 -5.19 5.63
CA TYR A 120 17.64 -4.47 6.82
C TYR A 120 16.78 -4.94 7.99
N SER A 121 17.41 -5.15 9.15
CA SER A 121 16.68 -5.30 10.40
C SER A 121 16.01 -3.98 10.77
N ARG A 122 15.04 -4.01 11.70
CA ARG A 122 14.39 -2.77 12.16
C ARG A 122 15.40 -1.82 12.79
N ALA A 123 16.36 -2.35 13.56
CA ALA A 123 17.42 -1.57 14.18
C ALA A 123 18.34 -0.92 13.12
N GLU A 124 18.80 -1.69 12.14
CA GLU A 124 19.67 -1.18 11.06
C GLU A 124 18.95 -0.13 10.22
N ALA A 125 17.68 -0.36 9.86
CA ALA A 125 16.89 0.62 9.11
C ALA A 125 16.65 1.91 9.91
N THR A 126 16.41 1.80 11.22
CA THR A 126 16.26 2.94 12.13
C THR A 126 17.53 3.78 12.19
N GLU A 127 18.69 3.15 12.37
CA GLU A 127 19.99 3.82 12.40
C GLU A 127 20.32 4.46 11.05
N ALA A 128 20.19 3.71 9.95
CA ALA A 128 20.54 4.16 8.60
C ALA A 128 19.72 5.38 8.14
N LEU A 129 18.48 5.52 8.60
CA LEU A 129 17.59 6.62 8.27
C LEU A 129 17.59 7.75 9.32
N GLY A 130 18.43 7.64 10.35
CA GLY A 130 18.60 8.69 11.37
C GLY A 130 17.35 8.92 12.21
N PHE A 131 16.69 7.83 12.62
CA PHE A 131 15.63 7.89 13.63
C PHE A 131 16.22 7.67 15.02
N ASP A 132 15.73 8.42 16.02
CA ASP A 132 16.15 8.26 17.41
C ASP A 132 15.56 7.00 18.07
N ALA A 133 14.44 6.51 17.53
CA ALA A 133 13.76 5.29 17.95
C ALA A 133 13.09 4.59 16.76
N ILE A 134 12.67 3.34 16.93
CA ILE A 134 11.93 2.61 15.90
C ILE A 134 10.63 3.39 15.57
N PRO A 135 10.41 3.85 14.32
CA PRO A 135 9.27 4.71 13.96
C PRO A 135 8.01 3.87 13.70
N MET A 136 7.67 3.00 14.64
CA MET A 136 6.50 2.12 14.61
C MET A 136 5.80 2.17 15.96
N GLU A 137 4.48 2.23 15.94
CA GLU A 137 3.71 2.14 17.17
C GLU A 137 3.20 0.71 17.40
N THR A 138 3.37 0.20 18.62
CA THR A 138 3.07 -1.20 18.97
C THR A 138 1.81 -1.33 19.84
N GLU A 139 1.35 -0.26 20.48
CA GLU A 139 0.25 -0.27 21.44
C GLU A 139 -0.93 0.61 21.01
N ILE A 140 -1.37 0.47 19.76
CA ILE A 140 -2.42 1.34 19.21
C ILE A 140 -3.84 0.83 19.53
N GLY A 141 -4.03 -0.49 19.62
CA GLY A 141 -5.36 -1.09 19.76
C GLY A 141 -6.26 -0.80 18.54
N SER A 142 -7.41 -0.17 18.80
CA SER A 142 -8.40 0.20 17.77
C SER A 142 -8.31 1.70 17.45
N VAL A 143 -8.26 2.06 16.17
CA VAL A 143 -8.26 3.46 15.71
C VAL A 143 -9.44 3.75 14.81
N GLN A 144 -9.92 4.98 14.90
CA GLN A 144 -10.91 5.52 13.96
C GLN A 144 -10.21 5.92 12.66
N ILE A 145 -10.58 5.31 11.54
CA ILE A 145 -10.04 5.64 10.22
C ILE A 145 -11.15 6.04 9.25
N LEU A 146 -10.78 6.80 8.22
CA LEU A 146 -11.60 6.92 7.01
C LEU A 146 -11.15 5.87 6.00
N THR A 147 -12.11 5.31 5.26
CA THR A 147 -11.83 4.66 3.98
C THR A 147 -11.93 5.69 2.85
N ASP A 148 -11.83 5.27 1.59
CA ASP A 148 -11.95 6.18 0.45
C ASP A 148 -13.30 6.91 0.38
N ARG A 149 -14.37 6.31 0.97
CA ARG A 149 -15.77 6.78 0.91
C ARG A 149 -16.51 6.75 2.24
N ASP A 150 -16.13 5.87 3.17
CA ASP A 150 -16.84 5.69 4.44
C ASP A 150 -15.99 6.13 5.63
N GLY A 151 -16.66 6.33 6.76
CA GLY A 151 -16.03 6.61 8.05
C GLY A 151 -16.60 7.84 8.76
N PRO A 152 -16.13 8.09 9.99
CA PRO A 152 -15.09 7.34 10.72
C PRO A 152 -15.54 5.92 11.14
N LEU A 153 -14.65 4.94 11.02
CA LEU A 153 -14.88 3.53 11.41
C LEU A 153 -13.81 3.04 12.39
N PRO A 154 -14.18 2.30 13.45
CA PRO A 154 -13.21 1.74 14.38
C PRO A 154 -12.60 0.49 13.77
N ILE A 155 -11.28 0.44 13.70
CA ILE A 155 -10.55 -0.68 13.11
C ILE A 155 -9.38 -1.07 14.00
N ASP A 156 -9.28 -2.37 14.27
CA ASP A 156 -8.12 -2.95 14.93
C ASP A 156 -6.95 -3.03 13.94
N LEU A 157 -5.77 -2.63 14.41
CA LEU A 157 -4.55 -2.66 13.62
C LEU A 157 -3.77 -3.95 13.88
N LEU A 158 -3.23 -4.50 12.80
CA LEU A 158 -2.18 -5.51 12.85
C LEU A 158 -0.85 -4.81 12.61
N THR A 159 0.06 -5.00 13.55
CA THR A 159 1.47 -4.65 13.41
C THR A 159 2.29 -5.93 13.51
N VAL A 160 3.47 -5.94 12.87
CA VAL A 160 4.46 -6.98 13.15
C VAL A 160 5.25 -6.54 14.39
N PRO A 161 5.47 -7.41 15.38
CA PRO A 161 6.29 -7.10 16.55
C PRO A 161 7.61 -6.41 16.21
N ALA A 162 8.01 -5.49 17.09
CA ALA A 162 9.26 -4.76 16.99
C ALA A 162 10.47 -5.65 17.34
N LEU A 163 10.62 -6.82 16.70
CA LEU A 163 11.85 -7.58 16.82
C LEU A 163 12.98 -6.82 16.12
N PRO A 164 13.92 -6.22 16.87
CA PRO A 164 14.87 -5.26 16.32
C PRO A 164 15.78 -5.92 15.29
N ASP A 165 16.17 -7.18 15.52
CA ASP A 165 17.17 -7.93 14.75
C ASP A 165 16.57 -8.80 13.63
N LEU A 166 15.24 -8.82 13.46
CA LEU A 166 14.59 -9.61 12.43
C LEU A 166 14.82 -8.98 11.06
N GLN A 167 15.52 -9.69 10.18
CA GLN A 167 15.74 -9.31 8.79
C GLN A 167 14.75 -10.02 7.86
N GLN A 168 14.27 -9.31 6.84
CA GLN A 168 13.28 -9.82 5.91
C GLN A 168 13.60 -9.43 4.47
N TRP A 169 13.38 -10.33 3.51
CA TRP A 169 13.49 -10.00 2.08
C TRP A 169 12.21 -10.35 1.37
N SER A 170 11.81 -9.49 0.45
CA SER A 170 10.70 -9.70 -0.48
C SER A 170 11.24 -9.60 -1.89
N ILE A 171 11.51 -10.75 -2.53
CA ILE A 171 12.18 -10.80 -3.84
C ILE A 171 11.35 -11.52 -4.90
N ASP A 172 11.52 -11.10 -6.16
CA ASP A 172 10.90 -11.71 -7.33
C ASP A 172 11.67 -12.98 -7.79
N ARG A 173 11.22 -13.58 -8.89
CA ARG A 173 11.89 -14.76 -9.47
C ARG A 173 13.32 -14.49 -9.96
N ASN A 174 13.63 -13.23 -10.25
CA ASN A 174 14.94 -12.76 -10.70
C ASN A 174 15.83 -12.31 -9.53
N ARG A 175 15.39 -12.51 -8.28
CA ARG A 175 16.08 -12.11 -7.05
C ARG A 175 16.24 -10.59 -6.92
N LYS A 176 15.28 -9.84 -7.48
CA LYS A 176 15.18 -8.39 -7.36
C LYS A 176 14.14 -8.02 -6.29
N PRO A 177 14.29 -6.87 -5.61
CA PRO A 177 13.27 -6.35 -4.70
C PRO A 177 11.89 -6.31 -5.37
N ALA A 178 10.87 -6.80 -4.68
CA ALA A 178 9.53 -7.00 -5.23
C ALA A 178 8.45 -6.20 -4.50
N THR A 179 8.85 -5.14 -3.80
CA THR A 179 7.95 -4.26 -3.04
C THR A 179 7.95 -2.87 -3.65
N SER A 180 6.76 -2.29 -3.81
CA SER A 180 6.56 -0.90 -4.23
C SER A 180 5.46 -0.27 -3.39
N LEU A 181 5.67 0.97 -2.94
CA LEU A 181 4.71 1.73 -2.16
C LEU A 181 4.29 3.00 -2.89
N VAL A 182 3.04 3.41 -2.71
CA VAL A 182 2.53 4.68 -3.24
C VAL A 182 1.49 5.27 -2.31
N LEU A 183 1.51 6.60 -2.17
CA LEU A 183 0.54 7.33 -1.36
C LEU A 183 -0.87 7.24 -1.97
N ARG A 184 -1.86 6.91 -1.13
CA ARG A 184 -3.29 6.94 -1.46
C ARG A 184 -3.98 8.21 -1.00
N GLY A 185 -3.43 8.83 0.03
CA GLY A 185 -3.81 10.14 0.53
C GLY A 185 -3.87 10.14 2.05
N CYS A 186 -4.26 11.27 2.61
CA CYS A 186 -4.27 11.51 4.05
C CYS A 186 -5.59 12.13 4.50
N PHE A 187 -5.89 12.01 5.78
CA PHE A 187 -7.05 12.61 6.42
C PHE A 187 -6.71 13.07 7.83
N ARG A 188 -7.43 14.08 8.32
CA ARG A 188 -7.40 14.44 9.75
C ARG A 188 -8.26 13.46 10.53
N THR A 189 -7.83 13.16 11.73
CA THR A 189 -8.51 12.31 12.73
C THR A 189 -9.60 13.09 13.49
N GLU A 190 -10.26 14.00 12.79
CA GLU A 190 -11.35 14.81 13.31
C GLU A 190 -12.43 14.97 12.24
N THR A 191 -13.68 15.07 12.65
CA THR A 191 -14.78 15.50 11.79
C THR A 191 -15.22 16.91 12.17
N VAL A 192 -15.55 17.72 11.16
CA VAL A 192 -16.14 19.05 11.35
C VAL A 192 -17.58 19.03 10.83
N ALA A 193 -18.54 19.21 11.73
CA ALA A 193 -19.97 19.31 11.40
C ALA A 193 -20.48 20.69 11.81
N GLY A 194 -20.71 21.58 10.83
CA GLY A 194 -21.03 22.98 11.11
C GLY A 194 -19.88 23.71 11.79
N ASN A 195 -20.08 24.12 13.04
CA ASN A 195 -19.05 24.79 13.86
C ASN A 195 -18.48 23.87 14.96
N GLU A 196 -18.91 22.61 15.02
CA GLU A 196 -18.42 21.64 16.01
C GLU A 196 -17.32 20.78 15.40
N ARG A 197 -16.25 20.61 16.17
CA ARG A 197 -15.14 19.71 15.88
C ARG A 197 -15.25 18.52 16.81
N ASP A 198 -15.28 17.33 16.23
CA ASP A 198 -15.27 16.06 16.93
C ASP A 198 -13.93 15.36 16.65
N ASP A 199 -13.03 15.40 17.64
CA ASP A 199 -11.75 14.70 17.61
C ASP A 199 -11.98 13.23 17.97
N TRP A 200 -11.47 12.33 17.13
CA TRP A 200 -11.69 10.90 17.31
C TRP A 200 -10.83 10.28 18.41
N GLY A 201 -9.94 11.05 19.04
CA GLY A 201 -9.18 10.63 20.22
C GLY A 201 -8.10 9.58 19.92
N ASN A 202 -7.72 9.41 18.65
CA ASN A 202 -6.73 8.43 18.21
C ASN A 202 -5.29 8.80 18.59
N GLY A 203 -5.06 9.99 19.15
CA GLY A 203 -3.74 10.50 19.53
C GLY A 203 -2.85 10.94 18.35
N PHE A 204 -3.32 10.81 17.10
CA PHE A 204 -2.65 11.31 15.90
C PHE A 204 -3.38 12.53 15.36
N ASP A 205 -2.67 13.49 14.76
CA ASP A 205 -3.26 14.67 14.12
C ASP A 205 -3.74 14.38 12.69
N LEU A 206 -3.02 13.49 12.01
CA LEU A 206 -3.23 13.07 10.63
C LEU A 206 -2.90 11.59 10.48
N ILE A 207 -3.61 10.92 9.58
CA ILE A 207 -3.26 9.57 9.12
C ILE A 207 -3.15 9.60 7.60
N CYS A 208 -2.07 9.04 7.08
CA CYS A 208 -1.87 8.78 5.66
C CYS A 208 -1.98 7.29 5.36
N VAL A 209 -2.59 6.98 4.22
CA VAL A 209 -2.74 5.63 3.70
C VAL A 209 -1.78 5.43 2.55
N VAL A 210 -0.97 4.39 2.63
CA VAL A 210 0.01 4.02 1.61
C VAL A 210 -0.32 2.59 1.15
N SER A 211 -0.51 2.38 -0.14
CA SER A 211 -0.62 1.01 -0.64
C SER A 211 0.78 0.44 -0.86
N GLN A 212 1.02 -0.73 -0.31
CA GLN A 212 2.16 -1.58 -0.58
C GLN A 212 1.76 -2.69 -1.54
N ASP A 213 2.33 -2.66 -2.73
CA ASP A 213 2.27 -3.77 -3.68
C ASP A 213 3.47 -4.68 -3.49
N THR A 214 3.20 -5.98 -3.46
CA THR A 214 4.20 -7.02 -3.24
C THR A 214 4.04 -8.09 -4.31
N GLU A 215 4.93 -8.08 -5.29
CA GLU A 215 5.01 -9.00 -6.44
C GLU A 215 6.06 -10.09 -6.17
N THR A 216 6.13 -10.51 -4.90
CA THR A 216 7.16 -11.39 -4.35
C THR A 216 6.97 -12.81 -4.81
N ALA A 217 8.06 -13.45 -5.21
CA ALA A 217 8.14 -14.88 -5.49
C ALA A 217 8.67 -15.66 -4.27
N TYR A 218 9.53 -15.04 -3.46
CA TYR A 218 10.11 -15.60 -2.24
C TYR A 218 10.16 -14.57 -1.11
N GLY A 219 9.60 -14.94 0.04
CA GLY A 219 9.75 -14.20 1.30
C GLY A 219 10.79 -14.86 2.17
N ILE A 220 11.87 -14.17 2.52
CA ILE A 220 12.96 -14.72 3.35
C ILE A 220 12.91 -14.02 4.71
N MET A 221 13.03 -14.77 5.80
CA MET A 221 13.17 -14.24 7.15
C MET A 221 14.44 -14.81 7.77
N GLN A 222 15.21 -13.96 8.44
CA GLN A 222 16.39 -14.35 9.18
C GLN A 222 16.39 -13.74 10.58
N LEU A 223 16.63 -14.58 11.59
CA LEU A 223 16.81 -14.15 12.97
C LEU A 223 18.00 -14.91 13.57
N GLY A 224 19.12 -14.21 13.73
CA GLY A 224 20.40 -14.81 14.08
C GLY A 224 20.80 -15.89 13.06
N ALA A 225 21.06 -17.11 13.53
CA ALA A 225 21.44 -18.23 12.65
C ALA A 225 20.25 -18.92 11.96
N LYS A 226 19.01 -18.56 12.32
CA LYS A 226 17.81 -19.21 11.76
C LYS A 226 17.38 -18.46 10.52
N THR A 227 17.24 -19.19 9.41
CA THR A 227 16.72 -18.65 8.15
C THR A 227 15.54 -19.50 7.70
N PHE A 228 14.49 -18.84 7.23
CA PHE A 228 13.36 -19.49 6.60
C PHE A 228 12.96 -18.75 5.32
N THR A 229 12.71 -19.50 4.25
CA THR A 229 12.21 -19.03 2.98
C THR A 229 10.82 -19.59 2.74
N GLY A 230 9.85 -18.70 2.67
CA GLY A 230 8.50 -18.99 2.20
C GLY A 230 8.36 -18.72 0.70
N GLY A 231 7.46 -19.47 0.07
CA GLY A 231 7.20 -19.38 -1.37
C GLY A 231 7.97 -20.42 -2.17
N ASP A 232 7.40 -20.81 -3.31
CA ASP A 232 7.96 -21.75 -4.29
C ASP A 232 8.20 -21.06 -5.65
N GLY A 233 8.28 -19.73 -5.62
CA GLY A 233 8.32 -18.89 -6.81
C GLY A 233 6.94 -18.57 -7.39
N SER A 234 5.84 -19.10 -6.85
CA SER A 234 4.47 -18.87 -7.32
C SER A 234 3.58 -18.08 -6.36
N LEU A 235 4.18 -17.43 -5.35
CA LEU A 235 3.44 -16.54 -4.45
C LEU A 235 2.63 -15.51 -5.25
N SER A 236 1.34 -15.42 -4.92
CA SER A 236 0.44 -14.49 -5.59
C SER A 236 0.78 -13.05 -5.20
N ALA A 237 0.85 -12.18 -6.20
CA ALA A 237 1.00 -10.76 -5.97
C ALA A 237 -0.16 -10.23 -5.11
N SER A 238 0.15 -9.29 -4.22
CA SER A 238 -0.83 -8.75 -3.26
C SER A 238 -0.62 -7.27 -3.04
N ARG A 239 -1.71 -6.60 -2.67
CA ARG A 239 -1.73 -5.21 -2.23
C ARG A 239 -2.13 -5.16 -0.76
N THR A 240 -1.40 -4.38 0.03
CA THR A 240 -1.71 -4.09 1.43
C THR A 240 -1.85 -2.59 1.63
N PHE A 241 -2.81 -2.13 2.43
CA PHE A 241 -2.95 -0.72 2.77
C PHE A 241 -2.37 -0.46 4.17
N LEU A 242 -1.22 0.19 4.18
CA LEU A 242 -0.51 0.59 5.38
C LEU A 242 -1.00 1.94 5.87
N LEU A 243 -1.06 2.11 7.19
CA LEU A 243 -1.43 3.35 7.85
C LEU A 243 -0.19 3.99 8.49
N PHE A 244 -0.05 5.29 8.32
CA PHE A 244 1.02 6.09 8.91
C PHE A 244 0.40 7.26 9.66
N GLY A 245 0.69 7.38 10.95
CA GLY A 245 0.15 8.40 11.82
C GLY A 245 1.15 9.50 12.09
N TYR A 246 0.70 10.75 12.05
CA TYR A 246 1.49 11.90 12.48
C TYR A 246 1.12 12.29 13.91
N ARG A 247 2.11 12.40 14.79
CA ARG A 247 1.94 12.85 16.17
C ARG A 247 3.19 13.55 16.66
N ALA A 248 3.01 14.69 17.33
CA ALA A 248 4.08 15.38 18.06
C ALA A 248 5.36 15.66 17.25
N GLY A 249 5.22 15.95 15.95
CA GLY A 249 6.37 16.25 15.08
C GLY A 249 6.79 15.10 14.17
N GLU A 250 6.34 13.87 14.42
CA GLU A 250 6.91 12.66 13.84
C GLU A 250 5.87 11.75 13.16
N TRP A 251 6.33 10.95 12.20
CA TRP A 251 5.54 9.97 11.46
C TRP A 251 5.85 8.55 11.93
N PHE A 252 4.81 7.82 12.31
CA PHE A 252 4.89 6.45 12.79
C PHE A 252 4.17 5.50 11.83
N TRP A 253 4.75 4.33 11.59
CA TRP A 253 4.03 3.23 10.97
C TRP A 253 3.07 2.61 11.99
N LEU A 254 1.80 2.55 11.64
CA LEU A 254 0.72 2.05 12.50
C LEU A 254 0.33 0.61 12.18
N GLY A 255 0.88 0.03 11.10
CA GLY A 255 0.48 -1.28 10.60
C GLY A 255 -0.57 -1.22 9.50
N TRP A 256 -1.44 -2.22 9.45
CA TRP A 256 -2.54 -2.33 8.50
C TRP A 256 -3.78 -2.89 9.18
N ARG A 257 -4.93 -2.81 8.51
CA ARG A 257 -6.22 -3.24 9.08
C ARG A 257 -6.30 -4.75 9.31
N ALA A 258 -6.73 -5.16 10.49
CA ALA A 258 -6.95 -6.58 10.83
C ALA A 258 -8.09 -7.22 10.03
N ASP A 259 -9.09 -6.43 9.65
CA ASP A 259 -10.33 -6.90 9.02
C ASP A 259 -10.27 -7.05 7.49
N GLY A 260 -9.13 -6.75 6.86
CA GLY A 260 -9.00 -6.84 5.40
C GLY A 260 -7.95 -5.94 4.76
N GLY A 261 -6.85 -5.63 5.45
CA GLY A 261 -5.82 -4.72 4.94
C GLY A 261 -4.99 -5.25 3.77
N ARG A 262 -4.92 -6.58 3.59
CA ARG A 262 -4.17 -7.26 2.53
C ARG A 262 -5.10 -8.05 1.62
N MET A 263 -4.93 -7.90 0.31
CA MET A 263 -5.69 -8.59 -0.73
C MET A 263 -4.77 -9.06 -1.84
N SER A 264 -5.07 -10.21 -2.43
CA SER A 264 -4.42 -10.63 -3.67
C SER A 264 -4.80 -9.68 -4.81
N TYR A 265 -3.96 -9.60 -5.84
CA TYR A 265 -4.29 -8.84 -7.05
C TYR A 265 -5.59 -9.35 -7.69
N GLU A 266 -5.83 -10.66 -7.69
CA GLU A 266 -7.08 -11.25 -8.20
C GLU A 266 -8.31 -10.71 -7.45
N GLU A 267 -8.29 -10.72 -6.12
CA GLU A 267 -9.39 -10.17 -5.30
C GLU A 267 -9.60 -8.67 -5.54
N ALA A 268 -8.52 -7.94 -5.83
CA ALA A 268 -8.56 -6.53 -6.15
C ALA A 268 -8.96 -6.24 -7.62
N GLY A 269 -9.08 -7.27 -8.47
CA GLY A 269 -9.31 -7.09 -9.91
C GLY A 269 -8.11 -6.47 -10.64
N LEU A 270 -6.90 -6.71 -10.14
CA LEU A 270 -5.64 -6.23 -10.66
C LEU A 270 -4.84 -7.36 -11.32
N ASP A 271 -3.96 -6.97 -12.22
CA ASP A 271 -2.77 -7.74 -12.62
C ASP A 271 -1.53 -6.86 -12.41
N VAL A 272 -0.34 -7.39 -12.72
CA VAL A 272 0.93 -6.65 -12.56
C VAL A 272 0.95 -5.35 -13.37
N GLY A 273 0.42 -5.34 -14.59
CA GLY A 273 0.40 -4.17 -15.46
C GLY A 273 -0.58 -3.10 -14.97
N LEU A 274 -1.77 -3.52 -14.52
CA LEU A 274 -2.77 -2.63 -13.93
C LEU A 274 -2.28 -2.05 -12.61
N ALA A 275 -1.66 -2.85 -11.75
CA ALA A 275 -1.07 -2.38 -10.50
C ALA A 275 0.04 -1.35 -10.76
N ALA A 276 0.93 -1.60 -11.73
CA ALA A 276 1.96 -0.64 -12.13
C ALA A 276 1.37 0.67 -12.67
N SER A 277 0.36 0.59 -13.55
CA SER A 277 -0.31 1.77 -14.10
C SER A 277 -1.02 2.59 -13.02
N ASP A 278 -1.65 1.92 -12.06
CA ASP A 278 -2.28 2.55 -10.91
C ASP A 278 -1.26 3.24 -9.98
N ARG A 279 -0.08 2.64 -9.76
CA ARG A 279 1.01 3.29 -9.01
C ARG A 279 1.48 4.57 -9.70
N GLU A 280 1.70 4.55 -11.01
CA GLU A 280 2.12 5.73 -11.76
C GLU A 280 1.05 6.83 -11.78
N MET A 281 -0.22 6.45 -11.91
CA MET A 281 -1.35 7.37 -11.81
C MET A 281 -1.37 8.07 -10.45
N MET A 282 -1.23 7.31 -9.36
CA MET A 282 -1.23 7.88 -8.01
C MET A 282 0.00 8.74 -7.72
N SER A 283 1.18 8.32 -8.21
CA SER A 283 2.43 9.09 -8.16
C SER A 283 2.24 10.47 -8.80
N SER A 284 1.69 10.50 -10.02
CA SER A 284 1.38 11.75 -10.74
C SER A 284 0.37 12.61 -9.99
N LEU A 285 -0.74 12.02 -9.53
CA LEU A 285 -1.80 12.74 -8.82
C LEU A 285 -1.31 13.37 -7.51
N MET A 286 -0.48 12.64 -6.77
CA MET A 286 0.06 13.09 -5.49
C MET A 286 1.28 13.99 -5.67
N SER A 287 1.89 14.01 -6.87
CA SER A 287 3.17 14.67 -7.14
C SER A 287 4.28 14.15 -6.20
N LEU A 288 4.27 12.83 -5.98
CA LEU A 288 5.23 12.09 -5.16
C LEU A 288 5.71 10.88 -5.93
N PRO A 289 6.96 10.41 -5.73
CA PRO A 289 7.46 9.26 -6.45
C PRO A 289 6.74 7.97 -6.04
N VAL A 290 6.82 6.94 -6.90
CA VAL A 290 6.63 5.56 -6.46
C VAL A 290 7.83 5.18 -5.60
N TRP A 291 7.58 4.82 -4.34
CA TRP A 291 8.62 4.43 -3.41
C TRP A 291 8.96 2.94 -3.61
N ASN A 292 10.07 2.68 -4.29
CA ASN A 292 10.57 1.34 -4.59
C ASN A 292 12.09 1.27 -4.33
N ALA A 293 12.71 0.12 -4.59
CA ALA A 293 14.14 -0.06 -4.32
C ALA A 293 15.03 0.97 -5.03
N THR A 294 14.73 1.31 -6.29
CA THR A 294 15.47 2.35 -7.02
C THR A 294 15.38 3.71 -6.34
N TRP A 295 14.19 4.09 -5.84
CA TRP A 295 14.02 5.32 -5.08
C TRP A 295 14.77 5.28 -3.75
N LEU A 296 14.72 4.15 -3.04
CA LEU A 296 15.40 3.98 -1.75
C LEU A 296 16.92 4.15 -1.89
N GLU A 297 17.51 3.51 -2.91
CA GLU A 297 18.93 3.66 -3.24
C GLU A 297 19.26 5.09 -3.65
N ALA A 298 18.46 5.70 -4.54
CA ALA A 298 18.75 7.04 -5.05
C ALA A 298 18.65 8.14 -3.99
N VAL A 299 17.70 8.04 -3.06
CA VAL A 299 17.42 9.09 -2.05
C VAL A 299 18.20 8.86 -0.75
N TYR A 300 18.33 7.60 -0.31
CA TYR A 300 18.93 7.27 0.98
C TYR A 300 20.22 6.46 0.88
N GLY A 301 20.63 6.04 -0.32
CA GLY A 301 21.84 5.22 -0.51
C GLY A 301 21.68 3.78 0.01
N LEU A 302 20.45 3.32 0.25
CA LEU A 302 20.17 1.99 0.78
C LEU A 302 19.77 1.04 -0.34
N ASP A 303 20.72 0.23 -0.81
CA ASP A 303 20.47 -0.90 -1.71
C ASP A 303 20.06 -2.15 -0.91
N ILE A 304 19.52 -3.15 -1.60
CA ILE A 304 19.12 -4.44 -1.00
C ILE A 304 20.30 -5.13 -0.31
N GLN A 305 20.07 -5.60 0.92
CA GLN A 305 21.05 -6.40 1.65
C GLN A 305 21.29 -7.73 0.94
N PRO A 306 22.52 -8.28 1.01
CA PRO A 306 22.82 -9.61 0.47
C PRO A 306 21.83 -10.65 1.00
N LEU A 307 21.38 -11.53 0.11
CA LEU A 307 20.51 -12.64 0.51
C LEU A 307 21.31 -13.62 1.40
N PRO A 308 20.69 -14.22 2.43
CA PRO A 308 21.37 -15.17 3.31
C PRO A 308 21.95 -16.36 2.53
N GLU A 309 23.10 -16.88 2.96
CA GLU A 309 23.69 -18.06 2.33
C GLU A 309 22.71 -19.25 2.40
N GLY A 310 22.54 -19.97 1.29
CA GLY A 310 21.67 -21.15 1.23
C GLY A 310 20.17 -20.88 1.38
N TRP A 311 19.72 -19.62 1.31
CA TRP A 311 18.31 -19.25 1.55
C TRP A 311 17.30 -20.09 0.74
N GLN A 312 17.62 -20.47 -0.49
CA GLN A 312 16.72 -21.25 -1.35
C GLN A 312 16.38 -22.63 -0.78
N ALA A 313 17.29 -23.22 -0.01
CA ALA A 313 17.09 -24.52 0.63
C ALA A 313 16.53 -24.39 2.06
N ALA A 314 16.43 -23.16 2.59
CA ALA A 314 16.01 -22.89 3.96
C ALA A 314 14.49 -22.95 4.13
N THR A 315 13.85 -24.09 3.82
CA THR A 315 12.39 -24.27 3.90
C THR A 315 11.95 -25.06 5.14
N ASP A 316 12.85 -25.25 6.11
CA ASP A 316 12.59 -25.99 7.34
C ASP A 316 11.54 -25.30 8.22
N THR A 317 10.46 -26.01 8.51
CA THR A 317 9.38 -25.51 9.36
C THR A 317 9.80 -25.31 10.80
N ALA A 318 10.80 -26.05 11.31
CA ALA A 318 11.31 -25.83 12.66
C ALA A 318 12.00 -24.46 12.79
N ALA A 319 12.73 -24.03 11.75
CA ALA A 319 13.31 -22.69 11.70
C ALA A 319 12.22 -21.62 11.61
N ARG A 320 11.19 -21.82 10.78
CA ARG A 320 10.01 -20.95 10.72
C ARG A 320 9.36 -20.78 12.09
N ASP A 321 9.00 -21.89 12.73
CA ASP A 321 8.27 -21.88 13.99
C ASP A 321 9.10 -21.22 15.09
N ALA A 322 10.41 -21.48 15.13
CA ALA A 322 11.28 -20.85 16.11
C ALA A 322 11.53 -19.34 15.86
N ILE A 323 11.30 -18.83 14.63
CA ILE A 323 11.26 -17.39 14.34
C ILE A 323 9.89 -16.82 14.77
N LEU A 324 8.80 -17.51 14.45
CA LEU A 324 7.44 -17.09 14.83
C LEU A 324 7.25 -17.07 16.36
N ASP A 325 7.81 -18.04 17.08
CA ASP A 325 7.78 -18.07 18.55
C ASP A 325 8.53 -16.87 19.14
N ALA A 326 9.65 -16.46 18.54
CA ALA A 326 10.36 -15.25 18.97
C ALA A 326 9.55 -13.98 18.67
N ILE A 327 8.83 -13.94 17.54
CA ILE A 327 7.94 -12.83 17.19
C ILE A 327 6.79 -12.73 18.21
N ASN A 328 6.14 -13.86 18.49
CA ASN A 328 4.97 -13.90 19.38
C ASN A 328 5.36 -13.72 20.85
N GLY A 329 6.53 -14.21 21.28
CA GLY A 329 7.01 -14.07 22.64
C GLY A 329 7.40 -12.64 23.05
N VAL A 330 7.48 -11.70 22.10
CA VAL A 330 7.65 -10.26 22.39
C VAL A 330 6.30 -9.54 22.54
N GLN A 331 5.18 -10.19 22.22
CA GLN A 331 3.83 -9.64 22.36
C GLN A 331 3.20 -9.92 23.74
N GLU A 332 3.78 -10.78 24.57
CA GLU A 332 3.35 -11.09 25.95
C GLU A 332 4.09 -10.25 26.99
#